data_AF-A0A447JF53-F1
#
_entry.id   AF-A0A447JF53-F1
#
_cell.length_a   1.000
_cell.length_b   1.000
_cell.length_c   1.000
_cell.angle_alpha   90.00
_cell.angle_beta   90.00
_cell.angle_gamma   90.00
#
_symmetry.space_group_name_H-M   'P 1'
#
loop_
_entity.id
_entity.type
_entity.pdbx_description
1 polymer ?
#
loop_
_entity_poly.entity_id
_entity_poly.type
_entity_poly.pdbx_seq_one_letter_code
_entity_poly.pdbx_strand_id
1 'polypeptide(L)'
;MVNNMTDLTAQDAAWSTRDHLDDPVIGELRNRFGPDAFTVQATRTGIPVVWVKREQLLEVGDFLKKLPKPYVMLFDLHGMDERLRTHRDGLPAADFSVFYHLISIERNRDIMLKVALSEKRPARADLH
;
A
#
# COMPACT_ATOMS: atom_id res chain seq x y z
N MET A 1 -25.14 -16.60 39.57
CA MET A 1 -25.24 -15.59 38.50
C MET A 1 -24.27 -14.47 38.84
N VAL A 2 -23.14 -14.40 38.13
CA VAL A 2 -22.23 -13.26 38.18
C VAL A 2 -21.84 -12.99 36.74
N ASN A 3 -22.44 -11.97 36.14
CA ASN A 3 -22.06 -11.51 34.81
C ASN A 3 -20.80 -10.66 34.98
N ASN A 4 -19.64 -11.21 34.60
CA ASN A 4 -18.49 -10.37 34.33
C ASN A 4 -18.64 -9.81 32.92
N MET A 5 -19.23 -8.62 32.89
CA MET A 5 -19.24 -7.69 31.78
C MET A 5 -17.78 -7.35 31.45
N THR A 6 -17.18 -8.12 30.55
CA THR A 6 -15.83 -7.87 30.05
C THR A 6 -15.84 -6.62 29.21
N ASP A 7 -15.50 -5.53 29.87
CA ASP A 7 -14.55 -4.51 29.44
C ASP A 7 -14.65 -4.08 27.96
N LEU A 8 -15.61 -3.20 27.70
CA LEU A 8 -15.65 -2.33 26.53
C LEU A 8 -14.61 -1.20 26.67
N THR A 9 -13.33 -1.50 26.83
CA THR A 9 -12.26 -0.47 26.81
C THR A 9 -11.01 -0.92 26.05
N ALA A 10 -11.12 -0.89 24.73
CA ALA A 10 -9.98 -0.53 23.89
C ALA A 10 -10.54 0.21 22.67
N GLN A 11 -10.89 1.48 22.90
CA GLN A 11 -10.97 2.42 21.80
C GLN A 11 -9.58 2.48 21.19
N ASP A 12 -9.38 1.70 20.13
CA ASP A 12 -8.23 1.84 19.24
C ASP A 12 -8.07 3.32 18.96
N ALA A 13 -6.99 3.91 19.49
CA ALA A 13 -6.71 5.32 19.30
C ALA A 13 -6.81 5.60 17.79
N ALA A 14 -7.67 6.55 17.40
CA ALA A 14 -7.98 6.88 16.00
C ALA A 14 -6.74 7.27 15.14
N TRP A 15 -5.56 7.27 15.75
CA TRP A 15 -4.26 7.70 15.22
C TRP A 15 -3.16 6.64 15.37
N SER A 16 -3.49 5.39 15.75
CA SER A 16 -2.50 4.31 15.77
C SER A 16 -2.05 4.00 14.34
N THR A 17 -0.74 3.90 14.13
CA THR A 17 -0.18 3.43 12.87
C THR A 17 -0.58 1.97 12.70
N ARG A 18 -1.43 1.67 11.73
CA ARG A 18 -1.86 0.30 11.43
C ARG A 18 -1.06 -0.22 10.25
N ASP A 19 -0.53 -1.42 10.39
CA ASP A 19 0.15 -2.14 9.30
C ASP A 19 -0.84 -2.86 8.38
N HIS A 20 -2.13 -2.95 8.74
CA HIS A 20 -3.20 -3.53 7.92
C HIS A 20 -2.91 -4.96 7.43
N LEU A 21 -2.04 -5.71 8.12
CA LEU A 21 -1.63 -7.05 7.70
C LEU A 21 -2.79 -8.05 7.67
N ASP A 22 -3.82 -7.81 8.48
CA ASP A 22 -5.03 -8.62 8.58
C ASP A 22 -6.13 -8.19 7.58
N ASP A 23 -5.91 -7.15 6.77
CA ASP A 23 -6.93 -6.77 5.76
C ASP A 23 -7.06 -7.88 4.71
N PRO A 24 -8.29 -8.33 4.36
CA PRO A 24 -8.50 -9.43 3.43
C PRO A 24 -7.78 -9.28 2.10
N VAL A 25 -7.64 -8.04 1.58
CA VAL A 25 -6.94 -7.80 0.31
C VAL A 25 -5.46 -8.14 0.39
N ILE A 26 -4.82 -8.01 1.56
CA ILE A 26 -3.43 -8.40 1.77
C ILE A 26 -3.29 -9.92 1.66
N GLY A 27 -4.24 -10.67 2.23
CA GLY A 27 -4.30 -12.12 2.06
C GLY A 27 -4.49 -12.54 0.59
N GLU A 28 -5.41 -11.90 -0.13
CA GLU A 28 -5.66 -12.13 -1.55
C GLU A 28 -4.40 -11.89 -2.39
N LEU A 29 -3.68 -10.79 -2.13
CA LEU A 29 -2.43 -10.45 -2.81
C LEU A 29 -1.32 -11.46 -2.48
N ARG A 30 -1.13 -11.84 -1.21
CA ARG A 30 -0.13 -12.84 -0.81
C ARG A 30 -0.38 -14.20 -1.45
N ASN A 31 -1.65 -14.60 -1.53
CA ASN A 31 -2.04 -15.86 -2.16
C ASN A 31 -1.74 -15.88 -3.67
N ARG A 32 -1.88 -14.73 -4.35
CA ARG A 32 -1.66 -14.62 -5.79
C ARG A 32 -0.20 -14.43 -6.17
N PHE A 33 0.51 -13.56 -5.47
CA PHE A 33 1.84 -13.10 -5.86
C PHE A 33 2.98 -13.63 -4.98
N GLY A 34 2.66 -14.24 -3.84
CA GLY A 34 3.61 -14.68 -2.83
C GLY A 34 3.83 -13.64 -1.72
N PRO A 35 4.33 -14.07 -0.53
CA PRO A 35 4.48 -13.20 0.64
C PRO A 35 5.50 -12.08 0.46
N ASP A 36 6.51 -12.29 -0.40
CA ASP A 36 7.63 -11.36 -0.61
C ASP A 36 7.45 -10.47 -1.86
N ALA A 37 6.30 -10.54 -2.53
CA ALA A 37 6.05 -9.79 -3.76
C ALA A 37 5.84 -8.28 -3.51
N PHE A 38 5.44 -7.90 -2.31
CA PHE A 38 5.16 -6.53 -1.94
C PHE A 38 5.50 -6.25 -0.49
N THR A 39 5.67 -4.98 -0.15
CA THR A 39 5.92 -4.54 1.22
C THR A 39 4.73 -3.75 1.72
N VAL A 40 4.17 -4.12 2.86
CA VAL A 40 3.09 -3.34 3.49
C VAL A 40 3.70 -2.19 4.29
N GLN A 41 3.23 -0.97 4.03
CA GLN A 41 3.65 0.21 4.74
C GLN A 41 2.63 0.53 5.84
N ALA A 42 3.11 0.56 7.09
CA ALA A 42 2.29 1.01 8.21
C ALA A 42 2.03 2.52 8.10
N THR A 43 0.76 2.91 8.10
CA THR A 43 0.33 4.31 7.97
C THR A 43 -0.80 4.63 8.94
N ARG A 44 -1.13 5.93 9.05
CA ARG A 44 -2.30 6.42 9.79
C ARG A 44 -3.47 6.75 8.88
N THR A 45 -3.44 6.30 7.62
CA THR A 45 -4.49 6.57 6.62
C THR A 45 -5.73 5.72 6.84
N GLY A 46 -5.62 4.64 7.64
CA GLY A 46 -6.72 3.71 7.88
C GLY A 46 -7.03 2.79 6.69
N ILE A 47 -6.19 2.81 5.66
CA ILE A 47 -6.30 1.97 4.46
C ILE A 47 -4.99 1.23 4.21
N PRO A 48 -5.01 -0.02 3.70
CA PRO A 48 -3.79 -0.76 3.37
C PRO A 48 -2.96 -0.03 2.31
N VAL A 49 -1.67 0.16 2.60
CA VAL A 49 -0.70 0.75 1.67
C VAL A 49 0.34 -0.30 1.31
N VAL A 50 0.43 -0.68 0.05
CA VAL A 50 1.35 -1.72 -0.43
C VAL A 50 2.32 -1.17 -1.46
N TRP A 51 3.60 -1.42 -1.24
CA TRP A 51 4.65 -1.15 -2.21
C TRP A 51 4.80 -2.35 -3.13
N VAL A 52 4.57 -2.14 -4.42
CA VAL A 52 4.73 -3.16 -5.46
C VAL A 52 5.88 -2.77 -6.39
N LYS A 53 6.52 -3.78 -6.99
CA LYS A 53 7.50 -3.51 -8.05
C LYS A 53 6.81 -2.88 -9.25
N ARG A 54 7.51 -1.98 -9.95
CA ARG A 54 6.98 -1.30 -11.13
C ARG A 54 6.49 -2.30 -12.19
N GLU A 55 7.22 -3.39 -12.36
CA GLU A 55 6.93 -4.42 -13.36
C GLU A 55 5.66 -5.23 -13.01
N GLN A 56 5.27 -5.25 -11.74
CA GLN A 56 4.09 -5.97 -11.23
C GLN A 56 2.84 -5.09 -11.16
N LEU A 57 2.96 -3.77 -11.29
CA LEU A 57 1.85 -2.84 -11.09
C LEU A 57 0.62 -3.17 -11.94
N LEU A 58 0.82 -3.43 -13.24
CA LEU A 58 -0.28 -3.74 -14.15
C LEU A 58 -0.93 -5.08 -13.81
N GLU A 59 -0.13 -6.09 -13.47
CA GLU A 59 -0.64 -7.40 -13.08
C GLU A 59 -1.43 -7.34 -11.77
N VAL A 60 -0.94 -6.59 -10.78
CA VAL A 60 -1.65 -6.33 -9.51
C VAL A 60 -2.95 -5.57 -9.77
N GLY A 61 -2.91 -4.52 -10.59
CA GLY A 61 -4.09 -3.75 -10.96
C GLY A 61 -5.16 -4.61 -11.66
N ASP A 62 -4.75 -5.46 -12.59
CA ASP A 62 -5.64 -6.38 -13.30
C ASP A 62 -6.22 -7.46 -12.38
N PHE A 63 -5.43 -7.95 -11.43
CA PHE A 63 -5.90 -8.87 -10.40
C PHE A 63 -6.98 -8.22 -9.53
N LEU A 64 -6.73 -7.01 -9.01
CA LEU A 64 -7.67 -6.29 -8.14
C LEU A 64 -9.01 -5.97 -8.85
N LYS A 65 -8.97 -5.74 -10.16
CA LYS A 65 -10.17 -5.54 -11.00
C LYS A 65 -10.97 -6.82 -11.26
N LYS A 66 -10.36 -8.00 -11.12
CA LYS A 66 -10.98 -9.31 -11.40
C LYS A 66 -11.45 -10.04 -10.13
N LEU A 67 -11.10 -9.53 -8.95
CA LEU A 67 -11.58 -10.08 -7.68
C LEU A 67 -13.11 -9.99 -7.57
N PRO A 68 -13.75 -10.89 -6.80
CA PRO A 68 -15.11 -10.68 -6.33
C PRO A 68 -15.21 -9.33 -5.61
N LYS A 69 -16.29 -8.56 -5.86
CA LYS A 69 -16.44 -7.17 -5.40
C LYS A 69 -15.22 -6.33 -5.79
N PRO A 70 -14.95 -6.09 -7.08
CA PRO A 70 -13.63 -5.63 -7.54
C PRO A 70 -13.28 -4.19 -7.12
N TYR A 71 -11.99 -3.83 -7.19
CA TYR A 71 -11.53 -2.43 -7.09
C TYR A 71 -11.68 -1.75 -8.46
N VAL A 72 -12.81 -1.09 -8.67
CA VAL A 72 -13.24 -0.59 -9.98
C VAL A 72 -12.91 0.86 -10.24
N MET A 73 -12.61 1.64 -9.19
CA MET A 73 -12.43 3.08 -9.30
C MET A 73 -11.01 3.47 -8.90
N LEU A 74 -10.33 4.21 -9.78
CA LEU A 74 -9.13 4.97 -9.42
C LEU A 74 -9.58 6.31 -8.87
N PHE A 75 -9.43 6.50 -7.56
CA PHE A 75 -9.82 7.73 -6.88
C PHE A 75 -8.84 8.86 -7.15
N ASP A 76 -7.55 8.57 -6.95
CA ASP A 76 -6.48 9.54 -7.13
C ASP A 76 -5.18 8.87 -7.59
N LEU A 77 -4.36 9.67 -8.27
CA LEU A 77 -3.01 9.33 -8.71
C LEU A 77 -2.10 10.52 -8.42
N HIS A 78 -1.16 10.33 -7.49
CA HIS A 78 -0.18 11.36 -7.17
C HIS A 78 1.26 10.81 -7.15
N GLY A 79 2.21 11.73 -7.16
CA GLY A 79 3.63 11.45 -7.01
C GLY A 79 4.19 12.17 -5.78
N MET A 80 5.24 11.61 -5.17
CA MET A 80 5.94 12.20 -4.05
C MET A 80 7.44 12.15 -4.29
N ASP A 81 8.11 13.24 -3.93
CA ASP A 81 9.56 13.29 -3.82
C ASP A 81 9.99 12.63 -2.51
N GLU A 82 10.78 11.58 -2.63
CA GLU A 82 11.20 10.71 -1.53
C GLU A 82 12.67 10.96 -1.14
N ARG A 83 13.40 11.81 -1.86
CA ARG A 83 14.86 12.00 -1.70
C ARG A 83 15.26 12.46 -0.30
N LEU A 84 14.40 13.21 0.36
CA LEU A 84 14.64 13.75 1.71
C LEU A 84 13.97 12.91 2.81
N ARG A 85 13.46 11.71 2.50
CA ARG A 85 12.83 10.84 3.49
C ARG A 85 13.86 10.29 4.47
N THR A 86 13.76 10.68 5.73
CA THR A 86 14.64 10.22 6.83
C THR A 86 14.20 8.89 7.46
N HIS A 87 12.90 8.58 7.44
CA HIS A 87 12.35 7.33 8.00
C HIS A 87 11.90 6.38 6.88
N ARG A 88 12.73 5.37 6.61
CA ARG A 88 12.55 4.41 5.50
C ARG A 88 12.67 2.95 5.93
N ASP A 89 12.74 2.67 7.22
CA ASP A 89 12.94 1.31 7.73
C ASP A 89 11.92 0.33 7.14
N GLY A 90 12.44 -0.71 6.47
CA GLY A 90 11.63 -1.73 5.81
C GLY A 90 10.95 -1.32 4.50
N LEU A 91 11.13 -0.08 4.01
CA LEU A 91 10.53 0.39 2.76
C LEU A 91 11.52 0.38 1.59
N PRO A 92 11.06 0.24 0.33
CA PRO A 92 11.93 0.30 -0.84
C PRO A 92 12.73 1.62 -0.95
N ALA A 93 13.94 1.52 -1.49
CA ALA A 93 14.71 2.69 -1.94
C ALA A 93 14.00 3.34 -3.14
N ALA A 94 13.87 4.68 -3.12
CA ALA A 94 13.10 5.44 -4.08
C ALA A 94 13.50 6.93 -4.00
N ASP A 95 13.77 7.55 -5.14
CA ASP A 95 13.92 9.01 -5.25
C ASP A 95 12.55 9.67 -5.41
N PHE A 96 11.65 8.99 -6.10
CA PHE A 96 10.25 9.37 -6.23
C PHE A 96 9.37 8.16 -6.01
N SER A 97 8.12 8.39 -5.65
CA SER A 97 7.12 7.34 -5.63
C SER A 97 5.82 7.80 -6.28
N VAL A 98 5.12 6.88 -6.92
CA VAL A 98 3.76 7.10 -7.44
C VAL A 98 2.79 6.25 -6.64
N PHE A 99 1.62 6.80 -6.33
CA PHE A 99 0.58 6.14 -5.54
C PHE A 99 -0.72 6.10 -6.33
N TYR A 100 -1.35 4.93 -6.35
CA TYR A 100 -2.65 4.69 -6.95
C TYR A 100 -3.64 4.36 -5.83
N HIS A 101 -4.61 5.23 -5.58
CA HIS A 101 -5.69 4.96 -4.63
C HIS A 101 -6.84 4.31 -5.37
N LEU A 102 -7.07 3.02 -5.10
CA LEU A 102 -8.12 2.22 -5.71
C LEU A 102 -9.25 1.97 -4.70
N ILE A 103 -10.49 2.10 -5.17
CA ILE A 103 -11.70 1.92 -4.37
C ILE A 103 -12.49 0.75 -4.90
N SER A 104 -12.95 -0.10 -4.00
CA SER A 104 -13.98 -1.08 -4.25
C SER A 104 -15.27 -0.71 -3.50
N ILE A 105 -16.25 -0.26 -4.29
CA ILE A 105 -17.53 0.23 -3.76
C ILE A 105 -18.32 -0.90 -3.09
N GLU A 106 -18.35 -2.08 -3.71
CA GLU A 106 -19.14 -3.22 -3.22
C GLU A 106 -18.63 -3.82 -1.90
N ARG A 107 -17.32 -3.79 -1.66
CA ARG A 107 -16.73 -4.26 -0.40
C ARG A 107 -16.55 -3.13 0.63
N ASN A 108 -16.79 -1.87 0.24
CA ASN A 108 -16.54 -0.67 1.02
C ASN A 108 -15.10 -0.65 1.59
N ARG A 109 -14.12 -0.92 0.72
CA ARG A 109 -12.69 -0.92 1.07
C ARG A 109 -11.87 -0.29 -0.03
N ASP A 110 -10.75 0.24 0.40
CA ASP A 110 -9.79 0.92 -0.44
C ASP A 110 -8.42 0.22 -0.32
N ILE A 111 -7.55 0.46 -1.30
CA ILE A 111 -6.14 0.07 -1.24
C ILE A 111 -5.30 1.14 -1.93
N MET A 112 -4.14 1.45 -1.37
CA MET A 112 -3.13 2.27 -2.03
C MET A 112 -1.99 1.39 -2.55
N LEU A 113 -1.77 1.41 -3.86
CA LEU A 113 -0.58 0.81 -4.47
C LEU A 113 0.49 1.88 -4.61
N LYS A 114 1.70 1.60 -4.16
CA LYS A 114 2.84 2.50 -4.25
C LYS A 114 3.96 1.87 -5.06
N VAL A 115 4.58 2.66 -5.93
CA VAL A 115 5.67 2.21 -6.79
C VAL A 115 6.88 3.12 -6.58
N ALA A 116 8.02 2.50 -6.29
CA ALA A 116 9.31 3.18 -6.19
C ALA A 116 9.86 3.51 -7.58
N LEU A 117 10.34 4.74 -7.74
CA LEU A 117 11.00 5.24 -8.95
C LEU A 117 12.36 5.83 -8.57
N SER A 118 13.36 5.54 -9.39
CA SER A 118 14.69 6.16 -9.29
C SER A 118 14.81 7.31 -10.30
N GLU A 119 15.54 8.35 -9.93
CA GLU A 119 15.96 9.41 -10.85
C GLU A 119 16.86 8.75 -11.91
N LYS A 120 16.38 8.65 -13.16
CA LYS A 120 17.27 8.28 -14.27
C LYS A 120 18.23 9.45 -14.49
N ARG A 121 19.41 9.38 -13.90
CA ARG A 121 20.53 10.25 -14.29
C ARG A 121 21.07 9.69 -15.62
N PRO A 122 20.95 10.40 -16.77
CA PRO A 122 21.75 10.01 -17.92
C PRO A 122 23.22 10.09 -17.48
N ALA A 123 24.00 9.05 -17.81
CA ALA A 123 25.45 9.13 -17.65
C ALA A 123 25.89 10.40 -18.40
N ARG A 124 26.44 11.37 -17.68
CA ARG A 124 27.13 12.47 -18.34
C ARG A 124 28.21 11.82 -19.20
N ALA A 125 28.11 11.98 -20.52
CA ALA A 125 29.28 11.84 -21.35
C ALA A 125 30.18 13.00 -20.95
N ASP A 126 31.19 12.70 -20.16
CA ASP A 126 32.23 13.65 -19.80
C ASP A 126 32.93 14.07 -21.09
N LEU A 127 32.57 15.25 -21.62
CA LEU A 127 33.37 15.90 -22.66
C LEU A 127 34.56 16.55 -21.94
N HIS A 128 35.71 15.90 -22.04
CA HIS A 128 37.02 16.52 -21.94
C HIS A 128 37.33 17.34 -23.19
#